data_AF-A0A177QPL4-F1
#
_entry.id   AF-A0A177QPL4-F1
#
_cell.length_a   1.000
_cell.length_b   1.000
_cell.length_c   1.000
_cell.angle_alpha   90.00
_cell.angle_beta   90.00
_cell.angle_gamma   90.00
#
_symmetry.space_group_name_H-M   'P 1'
#
loop_
_entity.id
_entity.type
_entity.pdbx_description
1 polymer ?
#
loop_
_entity_poly.entity_id
_entity_poly.type
_entity_poly.pdbx_seq_one_letter_code
_entity_poly.pdbx_strand_id
1 'polypeptide(L)'
;MASQPELLKPITAQIVNEHATLGPLDLSQYFQADMPLTFRAELDSGAALPKGLICTSEGIITGIPAVDTTGDYQVIVTAMNDLGTEQTQFSLSIKPSLASQESAKLRDNKSKIWEALSQGISPIDLEEILALPLTAVEIYYLVQQFATLTIWDAYNLDVPNEKQLLTLEGSSPHFNVYDRGCCLVASPKDLFSHERTLEDALKTARAMIREAYKRGWTIELVGFDKMMRAAWVEAQLLGNKLGKPLEILHYNPRQADVRTYNSQVEARRMAAPGLQND
;
A
#
# COMPACT_ATOMS: atom_id res chain seq x y z
N MET A 1 42.32 -42.04 2.03
CA MET A 1 41.57 -43.14 1.38
C MET A 1 40.20 -42.57 1.12
N ALA A 2 39.63 -42.71 -0.08
CA ALA A 2 38.30 -42.17 -0.35
C ALA A 2 37.28 -42.70 0.68
N SER A 3 36.48 -41.80 1.24
CA SER A 3 35.52 -42.08 2.30
C SER A 3 34.08 -41.87 1.85
N GLN A 4 33.16 -42.62 2.45
CA GLN A 4 31.73 -42.33 2.39
C GLN A 4 31.44 -41.00 3.12
N PRO A 5 30.29 -40.36 2.87
CA PRO A 5 29.94 -39.11 3.56
C PRO A 5 29.85 -39.33 5.08
N GLU A 6 30.33 -38.36 5.86
CA GLU A 6 30.25 -38.37 7.32
C GLU A 6 29.62 -37.07 7.82
N LEU A 7 28.67 -37.17 8.76
CA LEU A 7 28.03 -36.02 9.38
C LEU A 7 28.98 -35.37 10.41
N LEU A 8 29.38 -34.12 10.17
CA LEU A 8 30.27 -33.36 11.06
C LEU A 8 29.54 -32.79 12.28
N LYS A 9 28.33 -32.26 12.04
CA LYS A 9 27.54 -31.58 13.06
C LYS A 9 26.05 -31.62 12.66
N PRO A 10 25.11 -31.61 13.62
CA PRO A 10 23.70 -31.56 13.30
C PRO A 10 23.31 -30.24 12.61
N ILE A 11 22.28 -30.30 11.77
CA ILE A 11 21.70 -29.12 11.13
C ILE A 11 20.75 -28.45 12.12
N THR A 12 20.90 -27.14 12.31
CA THR A 12 20.04 -26.36 13.21
C THR A 12 18.65 -26.19 12.61
N ALA A 13 17.63 -26.20 13.47
CA ALA A 13 16.25 -25.93 13.07
C ALA A 13 16.12 -24.61 12.30
N GLN A 14 15.26 -24.61 11.29
CA GLN A 14 15.00 -23.46 10.42
C GLN A 14 13.60 -22.92 10.70
N ILE A 15 13.46 -21.59 10.73
CA ILE A 15 12.17 -20.91 10.89
C ILE A 15 12.04 -19.88 9.78
N VAL A 16 10.91 -19.89 9.07
CA VAL A 16 10.60 -18.93 8.00
C VAL A 16 9.11 -18.61 8.01
N ASN A 17 8.73 -17.41 7.58
CA ASN A 17 7.33 -17.08 7.37
C ASN A 17 6.91 -17.45 5.93
N GLU A 18 5.64 -17.78 5.71
CA GLU A 18 5.07 -17.80 4.36
C GLU A 18 5.39 -16.48 3.63
N HIS A 19 5.71 -16.60 2.33
CA HIS A 19 6.14 -15.49 1.47
C HIS A 19 7.47 -14.82 1.83
N ALA A 20 8.18 -15.29 2.86
CA ALA A 20 9.55 -14.87 3.14
C ALA A 20 10.55 -15.83 2.46
N THR A 21 11.74 -15.32 2.15
CA THR A 21 12.82 -16.14 1.60
C THR A 21 13.43 -17.03 2.70
N LEU A 22 13.53 -18.33 2.44
CA LEU A 22 14.36 -19.27 3.19
C LEU A 22 15.70 -19.44 2.48
N GLY A 23 16.79 -19.42 3.23
CA GLY A 23 18.13 -19.75 2.74
C GLY A 23 18.92 -18.58 2.13
N PRO A 24 20.07 -18.87 1.49
CA PRO A 24 20.57 -20.21 1.21
C PRO A 24 21.04 -20.95 2.48
N LEU A 25 20.55 -22.17 2.67
CA LEU A 25 21.11 -23.12 3.63
C LEU A 25 21.99 -24.08 2.85
N ASP A 26 23.30 -23.91 3.00
CA ASP A 26 24.32 -24.77 2.38
C ASP A 26 24.52 -26.03 3.24
N LEU A 27 24.18 -27.19 2.69
CA LEU A 27 24.29 -28.49 3.35
C LEU A 27 25.73 -29.02 3.37
N SER A 28 26.59 -28.58 2.46
CA SER A 28 27.96 -29.09 2.33
C SER A 28 28.80 -28.85 3.59
N GLN A 29 28.52 -27.77 4.33
CA GLN A 29 29.20 -27.44 5.58
C GLN A 29 28.92 -28.42 6.75
N TYR A 30 27.97 -29.33 6.59
CA TYR A 30 27.57 -30.29 7.62
C TYR A 30 28.12 -31.70 7.37
N PHE A 31 28.71 -31.94 6.20
CA PHE A 31 29.22 -33.25 5.81
C PHE A 31 30.69 -33.15 5.42
N GLN A 32 31.43 -34.23 5.66
CA GLN A 32 32.80 -34.40 5.18
C GLN A 32 32.87 -35.59 4.23
N ALA A 33 33.57 -35.40 3.12
CA ALA A 33 33.95 -36.47 2.21
C ALA A 33 35.17 -36.06 1.40
N ASP A 34 35.97 -37.05 0.99
CA ASP A 34 37.12 -36.85 0.09
C ASP A 34 36.69 -36.79 -1.40
N MET A 35 35.39 -36.89 -1.68
CA MET A 35 34.79 -36.86 -3.03
C MET A 35 33.58 -35.91 -3.08
N PRO A 36 33.23 -35.38 -4.26
CA PRO A 36 32.03 -34.55 -4.42
C PRO A 36 30.77 -35.25 -3.91
N LEU A 37 29.92 -34.49 -3.22
CA LEU A 37 28.65 -34.96 -2.67
C LEU A 37 27.50 -34.48 -3.54
N THR A 38 26.50 -35.35 -3.72
CA THR A 38 25.17 -34.97 -4.20
C THR A 38 24.19 -34.99 -3.03
N PHE A 39 23.26 -34.04 -3.01
CA PHE A 39 22.29 -33.88 -1.93
C PHE A 39 20.85 -34.06 -2.42
N ARG A 40 20.02 -34.56 -1.51
CA ARG A 40 18.55 -34.51 -1.62
C ARG A 40 17.95 -34.18 -0.26
N ALA A 41 16.79 -33.53 -0.25
CA ALA A 41 16.02 -33.29 0.95
C ALA A 41 14.53 -33.58 0.70
N GLU A 42 13.92 -34.30 1.64
CA GLU A 42 12.52 -34.71 1.62
C GLU A 42 11.94 -34.64 3.04
N LEU A 43 10.63 -34.67 3.15
CA LEU A 43 9.96 -34.79 4.45
C LEU A 43 10.13 -36.22 4.99
N ASP A 44 9.99 -36.39 6.31
CA ASP A 44 9.98 -37.71 6.97
C ASP A 44 8.93 -38.67 6.41
N SER A 45 7.83 -38.14 5.89
CA SER A 45 6.80 -38.87 5.14
C SER A 45 7.24 -39.37 3.74
N GLY A 46 8.43 -39.00 3.27
CA GLY A 46 8.92 -39.22 1.90
C GLY A 46 8.35 -38.25 0.87
N ALA A 47 7.58 -37.24 1.29
CA ALA A 47 7.06 -36.20 0.41
C ALA A 47 8.13 -35.14 0.09
N ALA A 48 7.96 -34.44 -1.03
CA ALA A 48 8.82 -33.30 -1.36
C ALA A 48 8.73 -32.18 -0.30
N LEU A 49 9.72 -31.29 -0.29
CA LEU A 49 9.69 -30.09 0.54
C LEU A 49 8.41 -29.26 0.33
N PRO A 50 7.97 -28.48 1.33
CA PRO A 50 6.81 -27.61 1.20
C PRO A 50 6.90 -26.74 -0.07
N LYS A 51 5.76 -26.59 -0.76
CA LYS A 51 5.70 -25.93 -2.06
C LYS A 51 6.39 -24.57 -2.02
N GLY A 52 7.30 -24.35 -2.98
CA GLY A 52 8.08 -23.12 -3.10
C GLY A 52 9.48 -23.20 -2.46
N LEU A 53 9.79 -24.29 -1.76
CA LEU A 53 11.15 -24.64 -1.34
C LEU A 53 11.76 -25.70 -2.26
N ILE A 54 13.07 -25.62 -2.47
CA ILE A 54 13.85 -26.59 -3.24
C ILE A 54 15.12 -26.96 -2.49
N CYS A 55 15.65 -28.15 -2.81
CA CYS A 55 17.01 -28.56 -2.49
C CYS A 55 17.72 -28.87 -3.81
N THR A 56 18.84 -28.20 -4.06
CA THR A 56 19.68 -28.44 -5.25
C THR A 56 20.59 -29.65 -5.04
N SER A 57 21.08 -30.24 -6.13
CA SER A 57 22.05 -31.35 -6.07
C SER A 57 23.34 -30.96 -5.36
N GLU A 58 23.71 -29.67 -5.40
CA GLU A 58 24.88 -29.10 -4.75
C GLU A 58 24.68 -28.87 -3.25
N GLY A 59 23.48 -29.15 -2.72
CA GLY A 59 23.19 -29.04 -1.30
C GLY A 59 22.69 -27.68 -0.85
N ILE A 60 22.19 -26.83 -1.74
CA ILE A 60 21.55 -25.56 -1.35
C ILE A 60 20.05 -25.77 -1.17
N ILE A 61 19.56 -25.60 0.06
CA ILE A 61 18.13 -25.44 0.35
C ILE A 61 17.78 -23.95 0.31
N THR A 62 16.81 -23.59 -0.53
CA THR A 62 16.37 -22.20 -0.72
C THR A 62 14.94 -22.12 -1.23
N GLY A 63 14.31 -20.96 -1.12
CA GLY A 63 13.03 -20.70 -1.78
C GLY A 63 12.12 -19.74 -1.02
N ILE A 64 10.86 -19.68 -1.42
CA ILE A 64 9.80 -18.89 -0.78
C ILE A 64 8.62 -19.83 -0.53
N PRO A 65 8.31 -20.20 0.73
CA PRO A 65 7.16 -21.04 1.03
C PRO A 65 5.85 -20.41 0.51
N ALA A 66 5.05 -21.22 -0.17
CA ALA A 66 3.78 -20.81 -0.73
C ALA A 66 2.70 -20.61 0.35
N VAL A 67 1.56 -20.00 -0.04
CA VAL A 67 0.35 -19.96 0.78
C VAL A 67 -0.07 -21.39 1.18
N ASP A 68 -0.60 -21.53 2.40
CA ASP A 68 -1.11 -22.78 2.97
C ASP A 68 -0.02 -23.84 3.18
N THR A 69 1.22 -23.41 3.43
CA THR A 69 2.35 -24.28 3.81
C THR A 69 2.80 -24.09 5.26
N THR A 70 2.04 -23.33 6.04
CA THR A 70 2.27 -23.18 7.49
C THR A 70 2.25 -24.54 8.19
N GLY A 71 3.26 -24.80 9.02
CA GLY A 71 3.40 -26.05 9.76
C GLY A 71 4.80 -26.28 10.29
N ASP A 72 4.92 -27.32 11.12
CA ASP A 72 6.22 -27.85 11.56
C ASP A 72 6.51 -29.14 10.79
N TYR A 73 7.67 -29.18 10.14
CA TYR A 73 8.08 -30.24 9.24
C TYR A 73 9.38 -30.87 9.73
N GLN A 74 9.48 -32.19 9.65
CA GLN A 74 10.75 -32.89 9.82
C GLN A 74 11.36 -33.15 8.44
N VAL A 75 12.50 -32.53 8.17
CA VAL A 75 13.21 -32.65 6.89
C VAL A 75 14.35 -33.64 7.04
N ILE A 76 14.35 -34.67 6.20
CA ILE A 76 15.44 -35.64 6.05
C ILE A 76 16.35 -35.17 4.92
N VAL A 77 17.64 -35.00 5.24
CA VAL A 77 18.69 -34.69 4.28
C VAL A 77 19.50 -35.96 4.03
N THR A 78 19.70 -36.32 2.77
CA THR A 78 20.63 -37.39 2.37
C THR A 78 21.79 -36.79 1.58
N ALA A 79 23.01 -37.02 2.05
CA ALA A 79 24.25 -36.79 1.31
C ALA A 79 24.74 -38.10 0.71
N MET A 80 25.18 -38.10 -0.55
CA MET A 80 25.63 -39.31 -1.24
C MET A 80 26.84 -39.08 -2.14
N ASN A 81 27.66 -40.13 -2.25
CA ASN A 81 28.70 -40.28 -3.26
C ASN A 81 28.76 -41.75 -3.72
N ASP A 82 29.70 -42.09 -4.60
CA ASP A 82 29.83 -43.45 -5.15
C ASP A 82 30.19 -44.53 -4.12
N LEU A 83 30.58 -44.15 -2.90
CA LEU A 83 30.94 -45.07 -1.81
C LEU A 83 29.81 -45.29 -0.81
N GLY A 84 28.81 -44.41 -0.74
CA GLY A 84 27.71 -44.56 0.20
C GLY A 84 26.86 -43.32 0.42
N THR A 85 25.99 -43.42 1.42
CA THR A 85 25.02 -42.38 1.79
C THR A 85 25.05 -42.13 3.28
N GLU A 86 24.90 -40.87 3.69
CA GLU A 86 24.69 -40.48 5.09
C GLU A 86 23.42 -39.64 5.20
N GLN A 87 22.65 -39.85 6.28
CA GLN A 87 21.39 -39.17 6.51
C GLN A 87 21.40 -38.39 7.82
N THR A 88 20.79 -37.21 7.79
CA THR A 88 20.50 -36.42 8.99
C THR A 88 19.15 -35.76 8.86
N GLN A 89 18.65 -35.17 9.94
CA GLN A 89 17.35 -34.53 9.94
C GLN A 89 17.36 -33.22 10.70
N PHE A 90 16.51 -32.28 10.30
CA PHE A 90 16.27 -31.04 11.03
C PHE A 90 14.79 -30.64 10.96
N SER A 91 14.37 -29.83 11.93
CA SER A 91 13.01 -29.30 11.97
C SER A 91 12.92 -27.98 11.18
N LEU A 92 11.95 -27.87 10.30
CA LEU A 92 11.59 -26.66 9.55
C LEU A 92 10.23 -26.17 10.03
N SER A 93 10.17 -24.97 10.59
CA SER A 93 8.92 -24.32 10.98
C SER A 93 8.56 -23.23 9.98
N ILE A 94 7.45 -23.40 9.27
CA ILE A 94 6.86 -22.38 8.41
C ILE A 94 5.74 -21.71 9.21
N LYS A 95 5.91 -20.42 9.51
CA LYS A 95 4.94 -19.62 10.25
C LYS A 95 4.02 -18.85 9.28
N PRO A 96 2.80 -18.48 9.69
CA PRO A 96 1.92 -17.68 8.84
C PRO A 96 2.55 -16.33 8.55
N SER A 97 2.28 -15.79 7.35
CA SER A 97 2.69 -14.41 7.02
C SER A 97 2.05 -13.38 7.96
N LEU A 98 2.71 -12.22 8.17
CA LEU A 98 2.14 -11.13 8.98
C LEU A 98 0.75 -10.70 8.49
N ALA A 99 0.57 -10.60 7.16
CA ALA A 99 -0.72 -10.27 6.56
C ALA A 99 -1.79 -11.35 6.85
N SER A 100 -1.42 -12.63 6.83
CA SER A 100 -2.32 -13.74 7.19
C SER A 100 -2.73 -13.66 8.66
N GLN A 101 -1.81 -13.29 9.55
CA GLN A 101 -2.10 -13.13 10.98
C GLN A 101 -3.02 -11.93 11.24
N GLU A 102 -2.78 -10.79 10.60
CA GLU A 102 -3.62 -9.60 10.71
C GLU A 102 -5.05 -9.85 10.23
N SER A 103 -5.20 -10.54 9.10
CA SER A 103 -6.51 -10.87 8.54
C SER A 103 -7.27 -11.89 9.39
N ALA A 104 -6.60 -12.84 10.03
CA ALA A 104 -7.21 -13.73 11.02
C ALA A 104 -7.72 -12.96 12.26
N LYS A 105 -6.90 -12.06 12.81
CA LYS A 105 -7.31 -11.17 13.92
C LYS A 105 -8.51 -10.30 13.56
N LEU A 106 -8.53 -9.75 12.35
CA LEU A 106 -9.66 -8.94 11.87
C LEU A 106 -10.95 -9.75 11.79
N ARG A 107 -10.90 -10.99 11.32
CA ARG A 107 -12.06 -11.89 11.26
C ARG A 107 -12.58 -12.22 12.66
N ASP A 108 -11.69 -12.55 13.59
CA ASP A 108 -12.05 -12.83 14.99
C ASP A 108 -12.72 -11.61 15.65
N ASN A 109 -12.11 -10.43 15.51
CA ASN A 109 -12.68 -9.18 16.03
C ASN A 109 -14.06 -8.88 15.41
N LYS A 110 -14.21 -9.08 14.10
CA LYS A 110 -15.49 -8.90 13.42
C LYS A 110 -16.55 -9.85 13.98
N SER A 111 -16.23 -11.13 14.19
CA SER A 111 -17.16 -12.11 14.76
C SER A 111 -17.62 -11.71 16.17
N LYS A 112 -16.70 -11.26 17.03
CA LYS A 112 -17.02 -10.77 18.38
C LYS A 112 -17.96 -9.57 18.35
N ILE A 113 -17.72 -8.62 17.45
CA ILE A 113 -18.59 -7.44 17.27
C ILE A 113 -19.99 -7.89 16.84
N TRP A 114 -20.11 -8.82 15.89
CA TRP A 114 -21.41 -9.34 15.46
C TRP A 114 -22.15 -10.08 16.56
N GLU A 115 -21.45 -10.87 17.36
CA GLU A 115 -22.04 -11.58 18.49
C GLU A 115 -22.57 -10.59 19.54
N ALA A 116 -21.80 -9.57 19.92
CA ALA A 116 -22.24 -8.54 20.85
C ALA A 116 -23.45 -7.75 20.33
N LEU A 117 -23.45 -7.36 19.05
CA LEU A 117 -24.60 -6.70 18.41
C LEU A 117 -25.84 -7.60 18.40
N SER A 118 -25.69 -8.91 18.16
CA SER A 118 -26.82 -9.86 18.18
C SER A 118 -27.47 -9.99 19.56
N GLN A 119 -26.71 -9.70 20.62
CA GLN A 119 -27.18 -9.72 22.00
C GLN A 119 -27.69 -8.34 22.47
N GLY A 120 -27.71 -7.33 21.59
CA GLY A 120 -28.09 -5.96 21.95
C GLY A 120 -27.10 -5.27 22.88
N ILE A 121 -25.89 -5.82 23.02
CA ILE A 121 -24.81 -5.28 23.84
C ILE A 121 -24.01 -4.33 22.96
N SER A 122 -23.66 -3.15 23.48
CA SER A 122 -22.69 -2.30 22.78
C SER A 122 -21.37 -3.08 22.67
N PRO A 123 -20.89 -3.38 21.46
CA PRO A 123 -19.68 -4.19 21.26
C PRO A 123 -18.42 -3.51 21.78
N ILE A 124 -18.52 -2.24 22.15
CA ILE A 124 -17.40 -1.42 22.60
C ILE A 124 -17.88 -0.54 23.75
N ASP A 125 -17.09 -0.51 24.81
CA ASP A 125 -17.24 0.46 25.90
C ASP A 125 -16.69 1.82 25.43
N LEU A 126 -17.49 2.87 25.59
CA LEU A 126 -17.08 4.22 25.21
C LEU A 126 -15.88 4.69 26.04
N GLU A 127 -15.79 4.29 27.31
CA GLU A 127 -14.64 4.62 28.16
C GLU A 127 -13.37 3.95 27.64
N GLU A 128 -13.47 2.72 27.15
CA GLU A 128 -12.35 1.99 26.54
C GLU A 128 -11.90 2.66 25.23
N ILE A 129 -12.81 3.06 24.34
CA ILE A 129 -12.48 3.79 23.10
C ILE A 129 -11.74 5.09 23.43
N LEU A 130 -12.26 5.86 24.39
CA LEU A 130 -11.70 7.16 24.76
C LEU A 130 -10.31 7.01 25.41
N ALA A 131 -9.98 5.84 25.94
CA ALA A 131 -8.67 5.53 26.51
C ALA A 131 -7.66 5.01 25.46
N LEU A 132 -8.09 4.65 24.24
CA LEU A 132 -7.18 4.17 23.19
C LEU A 132 -6.27 5.30 22.70
N PRO A 133 -4.99 5.00 22.39
CA PRO A 133 -4.11 5.98 21.80
C PRO A 133 -4.60 6.35 20.39
N LEU A 134 -4.68 7.65 20.11
CA LEU A 134 -5.02 8.15 18.78
C LEU A 134 -3.99 7.70 17.75
N THR A 135 -4.46 7.06 16.69
CA THR A 135 -3.64 6.67 15.54
C THR A 135 -3.58 7.77 14.50
N ALA A 136 -2.53 7.77 13.68
CA ALA A 136 -2.43 8.67 12.54
C ALA A 136 -3.59 8.51 11.54
N VAL A 137 -4.15 7.30 11.42
CA VAL A 137 -5.29 7.01 10.54
C VAL A 137 -6.56 7.69 11.02
N GLU A 138 -6.83 7.69 12.32
CA GLU A 138 -8.00 8.36 12.90
C GLU A 138 -7.87 9.88 12.79
N ILE A 139 -6.68 10.43 13.06
CA ILE A 139 -6.41 11.86 12.83
C ILE A 139 -6.63 12.21 11.36
N TYR A 140 -6.12 11.38 10.44
CA TYR A 140 -6.28 11.60 9.00
C TYR A 140 -7.74 11.48 8.56
N TYR A 141 -8.52 10.58 9.16
CA TYR A 141 -9.96 10.49 8.94
C TYR A 141 -10.67 11.80 9.32
N LEU A 142 -10.33 12.39 10.47
CA LEU A 142 -10.86 13.69 10.87
C LEU A 142 -10.45 14.79 9.90
N VAL A 143 -9.18 14.83 9.46
CA VAL A 143 -8.72 15.79 8.43
C VAL A 143 -9.49 15.61 7.13
N GLN A 144 -9.78 14.37 6.72
CA GLN A 144 -10.62 14.07 5.56
C GLN A 144 -12.06 14.52 5.74
N GLN A 145 -12.61 14.51 6.96
CA GLN A 145 -13.92 15.11 7.23
C GLN A 145 -13.83 16.64 7.17
N PHE A 146 -12.80 17.28 7.68
CA PHE A 146 -12.64 18.73 7.55
C PHE A 146 -12.48 19.18 6.09
N ALA A 147 -11.70 18.44 5.28
CA ALA A 147 -11.52 18.61 3.83
C ALA A 147 -11.57 20.06 3.32
N THR A 148 -10.79 20.97 3.90
CA THR A 148 -10.71 22.35 3.40
C THR A 148 -9.69 22.44 2.28
N LEU A 149 -9.89 23.39 1.36
CA LEU A 149 -8.90 23.75 0.34
C LEU A 149 -8.87 25.27 0.20
N THR A 150 -7.68 25.85 0.20
CA THR A 150 -7.44 27.24 -0.16
C THR A 150 -6.52 27.30 -1.37
N ILE A 151 -6.90 28.08 -2.36
CA ILE A 151 -6.09 28.41 -3.54
C ILE A 151 -5.77 29.89 -3.46
N TRP A 152 -4.51 30.22 -3.24
CA TRP A 152 -4.04 31.61 -3.20
C TRP A 152 -3.63 32.08 -4.59
N ASP A 153 -3.86 33.34 -4.89
CA ASP A 153 -3.14 34.05 -5.95
C ASP A 153 -1.77 34.46 -5.39
N ALA A 154 -0.73 33.75 -5.80
CA ALA A 154 0.59 33.78 -5.17
C ALA A 154 1.25 35.17 -5.19
N TYR A 155 0.86 36.03 -6.13
CA TYR A 155 1.40 37.39 -6.25
C TYR A 155 0.46 38.46 -5.71
N ASN A 156 -0.75 38.10 -5.29
CA ASN A 156 -1.66 39.02 -4.64
C ASN A 156 -1.41 39.03 -3.13
N LEU A 157 -0.76 40.09 -2.66
CA LEU A 157 -0.39 40.28 -1.26
C LEU A 157 -1.45 41.02 -0.44
N ASP A 158 -2.63 41.29 -1.02
CA ASP A 158 -3.74 41.89 -0.29
C ASP A 158 -4.25 40.94 0.79
N VAL A 159 -4.82 41.51 1.87
CA VAL A 159 -5.48 40.71 2.90
C VAL A 159 -6.81 40.14 2.38
N PRO A 160 -7.20 38.92 2.79
CA PRO A 160 -8.49 38.34 2.43
C PRO A 160 -9.66 39.28 2.74
N ASN A 161 -10.40 39.70 1.72
CA ASN A 161 -11.51 40.65 1.84
C ASN A 161 -12.80 39.98 2.37
N GLU A 162 -13.97 40.60 2.21
CA GLU A 162 -15.25 39.99 2.62
C GLU A 162 -15.53 38.68 1.88
N LYS A 163 -16.13 37.70 2.57
CA LYS A 163 -16.47 36.41 1.95
C LYS A 163 -17.58 36.58 0.92
N GLN A 164 -17.30 36.26 -0.34
CA GLN A 164 -18.31 36.17 -1.39
C GLN A 164 -18.53 34.71 -1.79
N LEU A 165 -19.76 34.21 -1.64
CA LEU A 165 -20.08 32.83 -2.05
C LEU A 165 -20.06 32.72 -3.59
N LEU A 166 -19.32 31.75 -4.10
CA LEU A 166 -19.25 31.41 -5.52
C LEU A 166 -20.05 30.15 -5.82
N THR A 167 -20.71 30.13 -6.98
CA THR A 167 -21.29 28.92 -7.56
C THR A 167 -20.42 28.52 -8.74
N LEU A 168 -19.67 27.43 -8.60
CA LEU A 168 -18.76 26.95 -9.64
C LEU A 168 -19.35 25.73 -10.33
N GLU A 169 -19.30 25.72 -11.67
CA GLU A 169 -19.73 24.58 -12.48
C GLU A 169 -18.95 23.30 -12.08
N GLY A 170 -19.69 22.26 -11.70
CA GLY A 170 -19.13 20.98 -11.28
C GLY A 170 -18.63 20.92 -9.83
N SER A 171 -18.75 22.01 -9.05
CA SER A 171 -18.54 21.94 -7.60
C SER A 171 -19.65 21.12 -6.91
N SER A 172 -19.32 20.47 -5.80
CA SER A 172 -20.30 19.65 -5.07
C SER A 172 -21.28 20.55 -4.29
N PRO A 173 -22.58 20.20 -4.22
CA PRO A 173 -23.53 20.91 -3.37
C PRO A 173 -23.21 20.77 -1.87
N HIS A 174 -22.33 19.84 -1.46
CA HIS A 174 -21.92 19.65 -0.06
C HIS A 174 -20.83 20.62 0.40
N PHE A 175 -20.30 21.46 -0.50
CA PHE A 175 -19.25 22.44 -0.20
C PHE A 175 -19.74 23.86 -0.43
N ASN A 176 -19.24 24.78 0.40
CA ASN A 176 -19.20 26.19 0.06
C ASN A 176 -17.86 26.51 -0.59
N VAL A 177 -17.87 27.38 -1.61
CA VAL A 177 -16.66 27.98 -2.16
C VAL A 177 -16.79 29.48 -2.02
N TYR A 178 -15.82 30.10 -1.36
CA TYR A 178 -15.79 31.54 -1.14
C TYR A 178 -14.66 32.18 -1.92
N ASP A 179 -14.94 33.32 -2.55
CA ASP A 179 -13.95 34.28 -3.00
C ASP A 179 -13.59 35.21 -1.84
N ARG A 180 -12.30 35.49 -1.70
CA ARG A 180 -11.72 36.42 -0.72
C ARG A 180 -10.81 37.46 -1.39
N GLY A 181 -10.92 37.62 -2.71
CA GLY A 181 -10.08 38.51 -3.51
C GLY A 181 -8.72 37.90 -3.84
N CYS A 182 -7.88 37.70 -2.82
CA CYS A 182 -6.54 37.11 -2.95
C CYS A 182 -6.54 35.56 -2.91
N CYS A 183 -7.67 34.93 -2.57
CA CYS A 183 -7.78 33.48 -2.54
C CYS A 183 -9.20 32.97 -2.71
N LEU A 184 -9.30 31.70 -3.10
CA LEU A 184 -10.52 30.90 -3.08
C LEU A 184 -10.47 29.92 -1.92
N VAL A 185 -11.53 29.83 -1.12
CA VAL A 185 -11.61 28.94 0.05
C VAL A 185 -12.81 28.01 -0.08
N ALA A 186 -12.57 26.70 -0.09
CA ALA A 186 -13.60 25.69 0.06
C ALA A 186 -13.66 25.13 1.46
N SER A 187 -14.88 24.97 1.96
CA SER A 187 -15.17 24.28 3.21
C SER A 187 -16.44 23.43 3.08
N PRO A 188 -16.56 22.33 3.82
CA PRO A 188 -17.82 21.58 3.90
C PRO A 188 -18.94 22.48 4.43
N LYS A 189 -20.18 22.25 3.96
CA LYS A 189 -21.38 22.88 4.53
C LYS A 189 -21.76 22.28 5.87
N ASP A 190 -21.56 20.97 6.00
CA ASP A 190 -21.80 20.20 7.21
C ASP A 190 -20.61 19.27 7.44
N LEU A 191 -19.95 19.48 8.58
CA LEU A 191 -18.77 18.73 8.97
C LEU A 191 -19.10 17.28 9.33
N PHE A 192 -20.31 17.01 9.81
CA PHE A 192 -20.74 15.72 10.34
C PHE A 192 -21.69 14.97 9.39
N SER A 193 -21.88 15.48 8.17
CA SER A 193 -22.72 14.84 7.17
C SER A 193 -22.21 13.44 6.82
N HIS A 194 -23.11 12.46 6.86
CA HIS A 194 -22.87 11.10 6.38
C HIS A 194 -23.07 10.94 4.86
N GLU A 195 -23.61 11.95 4.19
CA GLU A 195 -23.89 11.93 2.75
C GLU A 195 -22.72 12.44 1.92
N ARG A 196 -21.87 13.29 2.51
CA ARG A 196 -20.71 13.85 1.83
C ARG A 196 -19.61 12.80 1.67
N THR A 197 -19.13 12.64 0.45
CA THR A 197 -18.07 11.69 0.11
C THR A 197 -16.74 12.39 -0.15
N LEU A 198 -15.67 11.60 -0.25
CA LEU A 198 -14.39 12.11 -0.75
C LEU A 198 -14.52 12.70 -2.16
N GLU A 199 -15.35 12.11 -3.02
CA GLU A 199 -15.53 12.56 -4.40
C GLU A 199 -16.12 13.98 -4.46
N ASP A 200 -16.97 14.36 -3.50
CA ASP A 200 -17.49 15.73 -3.37
C ASP A 200 -16.38 16.76 -3.16
N ALA A 201 -15.39 16.40 -2.33
CA ALA A 201 -14.22 17.22 -2.10
C ALA A 201 -13.37 17.33 -3.38
N LEU A 202 -13.14 16.22 -4.08
CA LEU A 202 -12.34 16.21 -5.31
C LEU A 202 -12.99 17.00 -6.44
N LYS A 203 -14.32 16.87 -6.64
CA LYS A 203 -15.09 17.65 -7.61
C LYS A 203 -14.98 19.14 -7.35
N THR A 204 -15.13 19.54 -6.09
CA THR A 204 -15.01 20.94 -5.66
C THR A 204 -13.61 21.48 -5.93
N ALA A 205 -12.55 20.72 -5.60
CA ALA A 205 -11.16 21.13 -5.88
C ALA A 205 -10.90 21.35 -7.38
N ARG A 206 -11.40 20.47 -8.25
CA ARG A 206 -11.28 20.62 -9.71
C ARG A 206 -12.03 21.85 -10.22
N ALA A 207 -13.22 22.13 -9.68
CA ALA A 207 -13.99 23.32 -10.03
C ALA A 207 -13.27 24.62 -9.62
N MET A 208 -12.67 24.66 -8.42
CA MET A 208 -11.89 25.81 -7.97
C MET A 208 -10.66 26.06 -8.84
N ILE A 209 -9.96 25.01 -9.27
CA ILE A 209 -8.80 25.17 -10.16
C ILE A 209 -9.19 25.73 -11.52
N ARG A 210 -10.33 25.30 -12.09
CA ARG A 210 -10.83 25.91 -13.33
C ARG A 210 -11.10 27.39 -13.16
N GLU A 211 -11.61 27.79 -11.99
CA GLU A 211 -11.84 29.21 -11.68
C GLU A 211 -10.53 29.98 -11.56
N ALA A 212 -9.56 29.49 -10.78
CA ALA A 212 -8.24 30.11 -10.68
C ALA A 212 -7.52 30.21 -12.04
N TYR A 213 -7.66 29.17 -12.88
CA TYR A 213 -7.15 29.15 -14.24
C TYR A 213 -7.79 30.24 -15.13
N LYS A 214 -9.12 30.39 -15.08
CA LYS A 214 -9.85 31.44 -15.80
C LYS A 214 -9.39 32.85 -15.40
N ARG A 215 -9.06 33.03 -14.12
CA ARG A 215 -8.54 34.30 -13.57
C ARG A 215 -7.07 34.56 -13.93
N GLY A 216 -6.38 33.58 -14.51
CA GLY A 216 -4.99 33.72 -14.92
C GLY A 216 -4.00 33.77 -13.76
N TRP A 217 -4.36 33.20 -12.61
CA TRP A 217 -3.52 33.22 -11.41
C TRP A 217 -2.29 32.31 -11.55
N THR A 218 -1.20 32.74 -10.92
CA THR A 218 -0.16 31.83 -10.41
C THR A 218 -0.56 31.47 -8.99
N ILE A 219 -0.52 30.19 -8.61
CA ILE A 219 -1.19 29.76 -7.39
C ILE A 219 -0.30 29.07 -6.37
N GLU A 220 -0.74 29.13 -5.12
CA GLU A 220 -0.31 28.24 -4.04
C GLU A 220 -1.50 27.43 -3.51
N LEU A 221 -1.25 26.15 -3.20
CA LEU A 221 -2.27 25.22 -2.71
C LEU A 221 -2.05 24.91 -1.23
N VAL A 222 -3.10 25.08 -0.43
CA VAL A 222 -3.08 24.75 1.01
C VAL A 222 -4.36 24.01 1.40
N GLY A 223 -4.23 22.92 2.15
CA GLY A 223 -5.36 22.22 2.74
C GLY A 223 -5.27 20.71 2.58
N PHE A 224 -6.42 20.06 2.43
CA PHE A 224 -6.51 18.62 2.37
C PHE A 224 -5.78 18.05 1.14
N ASP A 225 -4.84 17.14 1.39
CA ASP A 225 -3.88 16.69 0.39
C ASP A 225 -4.54 16.05 -0.83
N LYS A 226 -5.61 15.28 -0.65
CA LYS A 226 -6.34 14.68 -1.79
C LYS A 226 -7.01 15.74 -2.67
N MET A 227 -7.50 16.84 -2.09
CA MET A 227 -8.02 17.97 -2.86
C MET A 227 -6.91 18.69 -3.62
N MET A 228 -5.76 18.95 -2.98
CA MET A 228 -4.60 19.56 -3.66
C MET A 228 -4.11 18.69 -4.83
N ARG A 229 -4.08 17.37 -4.66
CA ARG A 229 -3.70 16.41 -5.72
C ARG A 229 -4.68 16.43 -6.88
N ALA A 230 -5.98 16.42 -6.60
CA ALA A 230 -7.01 16.52 -7.64
C ALA A 230 -6.95 17.88 -8.37
N ALA A 231 -6.69 18.96 -7.64
CA ALA A 231 -6.46 20.29 -8.17
C ALA A 231 -5.26 20.32 -9.13
N TRP A 232 -4.11 19.78 -8.70
CA TRP A 232 -2.91 19.71 -9.53
C TRP A 232 -3.14 18.93 -10.83
N VAL A 233 -3.76 17.74 -10.77
CA VAL A 233 -4.06 16.93 -11.97
C VAL A 233 -4.95 17.72 -12.94
N GLU A 234 -5.99 18.39 -12.46
CA GLU A 234 -6.87 19.21 -13.30
C GLU A 234 -6.13 20.38 -13.94
N ALA A 235 -5.23 21.05 -13.20
CA ALA A 235 -4.42 22.14 -13.73
C ALA A 235 -3.53 21.68 -14.90
N GLN A 236 -2.89 20.51 -14.80
CA GLN A 236 -2.09 19.95 -15.89
C GLN A 236 -2.96 19.62 -17.12
N LEU A 237 -4.14 19.03 -16.89
CA LEU A 237 -5.07 18.69 -17.97
C LEU A 237 -5.61 19.92 -18.70
N LEU A 238 -5.91 20.99 -17.96
CA LEU A 238 -6.32 22.28 -18.54
C LEU A 238 -5.15 22.92 -19.31
N GLY A 239 -3.95 22.89 -18.75
CA GLY A 239 -2.75 23.43 -19.38
C GLY A 239 -2.47 22.78 -20.72
N ASN A 240 -2.56 21.45 -20.81
CA ASN A 240 -2.44 20.73 -22.08
C ASN A 240 -3.53 21.08 -23.08
N LYS A 241 -4.78 21.17 -22.61
CA LYS A 241 -5.93 21.43 -23.47
C LYS A 241 -5.88 22.84 -24.08
N LEU A 242 -5.40 23.82 -23.31
CA LEU A 242 -5.42 25.24 -23.66
C LEU A 242 -4.05 25.78 -24.10
N GLY A 243 -3.00 24.95 -24.08
CA GLY A 243 -1.65 25.34 -24.49
C GLY A 243 -0.95 26.31 -23.53
N LYS A 244 -1.48 26.50 -22.31
CA LYS A 244 -0.92 27.41 -21.31
C LYS A 244 -0.87 26.71 -19.94
N PRO A 245 0.28 26.26 -19.44
CA PRO A 245 0.36 25.65 -18.12
C PRO A 245 -0.02 26.67 -17.04
N LEU A 246 -0.64 26.19 -15.97
CA LEU A 246 -0.88 26.98 -14.77
C LEU A 246 0.25 26.71 -13.77
N GLU A 247 0.93 27.78 -13.37
CA GLU A 247 2.05 27.70 -12.44
C GLU A 247 1.55 27.52 -11.01
N ILE A 248 2.06 26.48 -10.33
CA ILE A 248 1.74 26.15 -8.95
C ILE A 248 3.03 26.19 -8.15
N LEU A 249 3.18 27.20 -7.31
CA LEU A 249 4.38 27.37 -6.49
C LEU A 249 4.39 26.35 -5.35
N HIS A 250 5.60 25.95 -4.94
CA HIS A 250 5.87 25.12 -3.76
C HIS A 250 5.14 23.77 -3.71
N TYR A 251 4.63 23.27 -4.84
CA TYR A 251 3.95 21.99 -4.93
C TYR A 251 4.81 20.96 -5.66
N ASN A 252 5.15 19.86 -4.97
CA ASN A 252 5.86 18.74 -5.55
C ASN A 252 4.94 17.51 -5.67
N PRO A 253 4.49 17.12 -6.88
CA PRO A 253 3.60 15.99 -7.06
C PRO A 253 4.29 14.67 -6.70
N ARG A 254 3.55 13.73 -6.12
CA ARG A 254 4.07 12.38 -5.87
C ARG A 254 4.10 11.60 -7.19
N GLN A 255 4.94 10.55 -7.27
CA GLN A 255 4.92 9.66 -8.46
C GLN A 255 3.53 9.08 -8.75
N ALA A 256 2.73 8.82 -7.72
CA ALA A 256 1.36 8.36 -7.89
C ALA A 256 0.48 9.39 -8.61
N ASP A 257 0.69 10.69 -8.36
CA ASP A 257 -0.06 11.77 -8.99
C ASP A 257 0.27 11.88 -10.47
N VAL A 258 1.56 11.78 -10.79
CA VAL A 258 2.04 11.74 -12.18
C VAL A 258 1.45 10.56 -12.93
N ARG A 259 1.40 9.37 -12.30
CA ARG A 259 0.75 8.19 -12.89
C ARG A 259 -0.74 8.42 -13.15
N THR A 260 -1.47 9.00 -12.20
CA THR A 260 -2.89 9.32 -12.36
C THR A 260 -3.14 10.34 -13.48
N TYR A 261 -2.28 11.36 -13.60
CA TYR A 261 -2.37 12.30 -14.70
C TYR A 261 -2.12 11.62 -16.06
N ASN A 262 -1.04 10.84 -16.18
CA ASN A 262 -0.71 10.14 -17.43
C ASN A 262 -1.82 9.19 -17.87
N SER A 263 -2.40 8.42 -16.94
CA SER A 263 -3.50 7.51 -17.27
C SER A 263 -4.76 8.25 -17.75
N GLN A 264 -5.05 9.44 -17.20
CA GLN A 264 -6.17 10.26 -17.67
C GLN A 264 -5.90 10.87 -19.05
N VAL A 265 -4.66 11.28 -19.35
CA VAL A 265 -4.28 11.74 -20.69
C VAL A 265 -4.45 10.61 -21.71
N GLU A 266 -3.97 9.41 -21.39
CA GLU A 266 -4.13 8.22 -22.25
C GLU A 266 -5.60 7.86 -22.48
N ALA A 267 -6.41 7.82 -21.41
CA ALA A 267 -7.84 7.54 -21.52
C ALA A 267 -8.56 8.57 -22.42
N ARG A 268 -8.21 9.86 -22.31
CA ARG A 268 -8.79 10.91 -23.16
C ARG A 268 -8.34 10.79 -24.62
N ARG A 269 -7.10 10.37 -24.89
CA ARG A 269 -6.62 10.07 -26.26
C ARG A 269 -7.38 8.89 -26.86
N MET A 270 -7.57 7.82 -26.10
CA MET A 270 -8.33 6.64 -26.56
C MET A 270 -9.80 6.96 -26.82
N ALA A 271 -10.38 7.89 -26.06
CA ALA A 271 -11.77 8.34 -26.24
C ALA A 271 -11.96 9.31 -27.43
N ALA A 272 -10.88 9.86 -28.01
CA ALA A 272 -10.91 10.76 -29.16
C ALA A 272 -9.89 10.34 -30.24
N PRO A 273 -10.10 9.19 -30.93
CA PRO A 273 -9.12 8.59 -31.83
C PRO A 273 -8.89 9.34 -33.17
N GLY A 274 -9.24 10.63 -33.28
CA GLY A 274 -9.36 11.34 -34.56
C GLY A 274 -8.70 12.72 -34.68
N LEU A 275 -7.85 13.15 -33.74
CA LEU A 275 -7.09 14.40 -33.88
C LEU A 275 -5.59 14.10 -33.76
N GLN A 276 -5.01 13.55 -34.82
CA GLN A 276 -3.57 13.49 -35.03
C GLN A 276 -3.23 14.29 -36.30
N ASN A 277 -2.45 15.35 -36.08
CA ASN A 277 -1.59 16.08 -37.02
C ASN A 277 -2.26 16.73 -38.24
N ASP A 278 -2.51 18.04 -38.12
CA ASP A 278 -2.24 19.04 -39.16
C ASP A 278 -1.27 20.08 -38.57
#